data_AF-A0A7L4KFD0-F1
#
_entry.id   AF-A0A7L4KFD0-F1
#
_cell.length_a   1.000
_cell.length_b   1.000
_cell.length_c   1.000
_cell.angle_alpha   90.00
_cell.angle_beta   90.00
_cell.angle_gamma   90.00
#
_symmetry.space_group_name_H-M   'P 1'
#
loop_
_entity.id
_entity.type
_entity.pdbx_description
1 polymer ?
#
loop_
_entity_poly.entity_id
_entity_poly.type
_entity_poly.pdbx_seq_one_letter_code
_entity_poly.pdbx_strand_id
1 'polypeptide(L)'
;GTPFENTKCRPCPRGFFSSSNSTKPCQPHQDCEKQGKVTNVPGNQYHDTLCTSCRLGRSNSTQGPALADDDCEQALIDFVAYQNIPFRKLKRLQQILEHSPKKQALGNRAAVQEKFRAFLTHLKEGRSEVTKELLYALRAAKLHSIEEKVRERFLLR
;
A
#
# COMPACT_ATOMS: atom_id res chain seq x y z
N GLY A 1 25.44 -0.03 15.35
CA GLY A 1 26.13 -1.27 15.71
C GLY A 1 27.61 -1.01 15.65
N THR A 2 28.37 -1.56 16.58
CA THR A 2 29.84 -1.51 16.59
C THR A 2 30.38 -2.90 16.21
N PRO A 3 31.68 -3.05 15.93
CA PRO A 3 32.29 -4.36 15.69
C PRO A 3 32.14 -5.35 16.85
N PHE A 4 31.77 -4.85 18.04
CA PHE A 4 31.65 -5.60 19.28
C PHE A 4 30.21 -5.67 19.82
N GLU A 5 29.28 -4.87 19.30
CA GLU A 5 27.87 -4.89 19.69
C GLU A 5 26.91 -4.77 18.51
N ASN A 6 26.02 -5.76 18.41
CA ASN A 6 24.88 -5.73 17.50
C ASN A 6 23.94 -4.56 17.86
N THR A 7 23.42 -3.87 16.84
CA THR A 7 22.38 -2.86 17.04
C THR A 7 21.15 -3.51 17.70
N LYS A 8 20.81 -3.10 18.93
CA LYS A 8 19.60 -3.55 19.62
C LYS A 8 18.38 -2.85 19.04
N CYS A 9 17.69 -3.49 18.10
CA CYS A 9 16.43 -2.97 17.55
C CYS A 9 15.28 -3.25 18.53
N ARG A 10 14.60 -2.19 18.97
CA ARG A 10 13.34 -2.29 19.74
C ARG A 10 12.16 -2.07 18.80
N PRO A 11 11.01 -2.74 19.01
CA PRO A 11 9.80 -2.44 18.25
C PRO A 11 9.35 -1.00 18.53
N CYS A 12 8.82 -0.32 17.52
CA CYS A 12 8.28 1.03 17.71
C CYS A 12 7.03 1.00 18.58
N PRO A 13 6.86 1.97 19.51
CA PRO A 13 5.67 2.06 20.32
C PRO A 13 4.43 2.37 19.46
N ARG A 14 3.23 2.20 20.03
CA ARG A 14 1.98 2.52 19.34
C ARG A 14 1.97 4.00 18.92
N GLY A 15 1.51 4.25 17.69
CA GLY A 15 1.53 5.59 17.08
C GLY A 15 2.85 5.97 16.43
N PHE A 16 3.83 5.06 16.37
CA PHE A 16 5.11 5.29 15.71
C PHE A 16 5.47 4.14 14.76
N PHE A 17 6.30 4.45 13.76
CA PHE A 17 6.82 3.49 12.79
C PHE A 17 8.31 3.72 12.49
N SER A 18 8.96 2.69 11.96
CA SER A 18 10.26 2.81 11.32
C SER A 18 10.29 1.93 10.09
N SER A 19 10.65 2.49 8.93
CA SER A 19 10.79 1.70 7.70
C SER A 19 11.91 0.67 7.84
N SER A 20 11.79 -0.44 7.12
CA SER A 20 12.56 -1.68 7.33
C SER A 20 14.08 -1.58 7.17
N ASN A 21 14.60 -0.44 6.71
CA ASN A 21 16.03 -0.22 6.51
C ASN A 21 16.49 1.15 7.02
N SER A 22 15.75 1.73 7.96
CA SER A 22 16.05 3.04 8.51
C SER A 22 16.99 2.95 9.70
N THR A 23 18.07 3.72 9.67
CA THR A 23 18.86 4.05 10.87
C THR A 23 18.22 5.16 11.70
N LYS A 24 17.07 5.71 11.25
CA LYS A 24 16.36 6.79 11.92
C LYS A 24 15.58 6.26 13.13
N PRO A 25 15.34 7.11 14.15
CA PRO A 25 14.45 6.77 15.24
C PRO A 25 13.02 6.54 14.73
N CYS A 26 12.21 5.86 15.55
CA CYS A 26 10.78 5.69 15.29
C CYS A 26 10.12 7.06 15.08
N GLN A 27 9.42 7.20 13.97
CA GLN A 27 8.74 8.43 13.57
C GLN A 27 7.25 8.33 13.96
N PRO A 28 6.63 9.43 14.42
CA PRO A 28 5.20 9.42 14.72
C PRO A 28 4.40 9.18 13.44
N HIS A 29 3.25 8.54 13.58
CA HIS A 29 2.31 8.39 12.47
C HIS A 29 1.74 9.74 12.05
N GLN A 30 1.51 9.92 10.76
CA GLN A 30 0.81 11.10 10.27
C GLN A 30 -0.66 11.10 10.72
N ASP A 31 -1.16 12.31 10.97
CA ASP A 31 -2.54 12.59 11.33
C ASP A 31 -3.30 13.04 10.08
N CYS A 32 -4.23 12.20 9.62
CA CYS A 32 -4.99 12.48 8.40
C CYS A 32 -6.01 13.61 8.59
N GLU A 33 -6.59 13.74 9.80
CA GLU A 33 -7.61 14.75 10.07
C GLU A 33 -7.02 16.16 10.03
N LYS A 34 -5.81 16.33 10.55
CA LYS A 34 -5.06 17.60 10.45
C LYS A 34 -4.76 18.02 9.01
N GLN A 35 -4.79 17.08 8.07
CA GLN A 35 -4.60 17.33 6.64
C GLN A 35 -5.95 17.50 5.90
N GLY A 36 -7.09 17.43 6.59
CA GLY A 36 -8.41 17.40 5.96
C GLY A 36 -8.68 16.15 5.13
N LYS A 37 -7.95 15.06 5.39
CA LYS A 37 -8.02 13.77 4.68
C LYS A 37 -8.59 12.68 5.59
N VAL A 38 -8.92 11.54 4.99
CA VAL A 38 -9.35 10.35 5.73
C VAL A 38 -8.24 9.30 5.76
N THR A 39 -8.21 8.49 6.82
CA THR A 39 -7.29 7.36 6.90
C THR A 39 -7.68 6.27 5.91
N ASN A 40 -6.79 6.00 4.94
CA ASN A 40 -6.97 4.91 3.99
C ASN A 40 -6.46 3.58 4.57
N VAL A 41 -5.21 3.59 5.05
CA VAL A 41 -4.52 2.45 5.66
C VAL A 41 -3.99 2.89 7.02
N PRO A 42 -4.36 2.19 8.11
CA PRO A 42 -3.81 2.48 9.43
C PRO A 42 -2.33 2.08 9.48
N GLY A 43 -1.49 2.98 10.03
CA GLY A 43 -0.07 2.73 10.20
C GLY A 43 0.21 1.60 11.19
N ASN A 44 1.42 1.05 11.11
CA ASN A 44 1.93 0.09 12.10
C ASN A 44 3.40 0.37 12.42
N GLN A 45 4.06 -0.52 13.15
CA GLN A 45 5.47 -0.33 13.54
C GLN A 45 6.47 -0.25 12.36
N TYR A 46 6.06 -0.63 11.15
CA TYR A 46 6.91 -0.72 9.96
C TYR A 46 6.55 0.26 8.83
N HIS A 47 5.38 0.89 8.88
CA HIS A 47 4.96 1.88 7.90
C HIS A 47 4.04 2.92 8.54
N ASP A 48 4.04 4.11 7.97
CA ASP A 48 3.17 5.19 8.39
C ASP A 48 1.70 4.90 8.09
N THR A 49 0.80 5.61 8.75
CA THR A 49 -0.58 5.76 8.33
C THR A 49 -0.62 6.35 6.93
N LEU A 50 -1.48 5.86 6.04
CA LEU A 50 -1.65 6.41 4.70
C LEU A 50 -2.99 7.12 4.61
N CYS A 51 -2.94 8.41 4.26
CA CYS A 51 -4.10 9.27 4.14
C CYS A 51 -4.53 9.39 2.67
N THR A 52 -5.82 9.58 2.43
CA THR A 52 -6.36 9.84 1.10
C THR A 52 -7.43 10.93 1.12
N SER A 53 -7.53 11.67 0.02
CA SER A 53 -8.65 12.57 -0.27
C SER A 53 -9.78 11.85 -1.03
N CYS A 54 -9.53 10.60 -1.47
CA CYS A 54 -10.51 9.78 -2.16
C CYS A 54 -11.73 9.56 -1.28
N ARG A 55 -12.88 10.08 -1.70
CA ARG A 55 -14.14 9.92 -1.00
C ARG A 55 -14.73 8.54 -1.30
N LEU A 56 -14.44 7.59 -0.42
CA LEU A 56 -14.97 6.24 -0.45
C LEU A 56 -16.50 6.32 -0.19
N GLY A 57 -17.31 6.11 -1.22
CA GLY A 57 -18.77 5.93 -1.09
C GLY A 57 -19.64 7.17 -0.82
N ARG A 58 -19.19 8.41 -1.10
CA ARG A 58 -20.05 9.61 -0.99
C ARG A 58 -19.82 10.60 -2.12
N SER A 59 -20.34 10.28 -3.30
CA SER A 59 -20.42 11.22 -4.42
C SER A 59 -21.56 12.21 -4.20
N ASN A 60 -21.25 13.37 -3.66
CA ASN A 60 -22.06 14.59 -3.75
C ASN A 60 -21.11 15.80 -3.72
N SER A 61 -20.11 15.81 -4.60
CA SER A 61 -19.16 16.93 -4.67
C SER A 61 -18.83 17.23 -6.11
N THR A 62 -19.33 18.38 -6.54
CA THR A 62 -19.19 19.00 -7.86
C THR A 62 -17.77 19.52 -8.11
N GLN A 63 -16.76 18.72 -7.81
CA GLN A 63 -15.35 19.09 -7.98
C GLN A 63 -14.65 18.07 -8.89
N GLY A 64 -14.40 18.53 -10.13
CA GLY A 64 -13.41 18.07 -11.10
C GLY A 64 -13.07 16.56 -11.16
N PRO A 65 -13.39 15.84 -12.25
CA PRO A 65 -13.16 14.39 -12.35
C PRO A 65 -11.68 13.96 -12.42
N ALA A 66 -10.72 14.84 -12.72
CA ALA A 66 -9.33 14.43 -13.00
C ALA A 66 -8.42 14.29 -11.77
N LEU A 67 -8.62 15.08 -10.70
CA LEU A 67 -7.76 15.03 -9.50
C LEU A 67 -8.25 14.02 -8.46
N ALA A 68 -9.57 13.75 -8.45
CA ALA A 68 -10.14 12.75 -7.56
C ALA A 68 -9.79 11.32 -7.99
N ASP A 69 -9.58 11.09 -9.29
CA ASP A 69 -9.30 9.76 -9.84
C ASP A 69 -7.89 9.29 -9.48
N ASP A 70 -6.87 10.13 -9.67
CA ASP A 70 -5.47 9.77 -9.37
C ASP A 70 -5.21 9.51 -7.87
N ASP A 71 -5.83 10.31 -6.99
CA ASP A 71 -5.80 10.14 -5.53
C ASP A 71 -6.54 8.85 -5.11
N CYS A 72 -7.61 8.48 -5.81
CA CYS A 72 -8.36 7.25 -5.59
C CYS A 72 -7.61 6.02 -6.08
N GLU A 73 -6.95 6.08 -7.24
CA GLU A 73 -6.08 5.01 -7.72
C GLU A 73 -4.90 4.79 -6.78
N GLN A 74 -4.28 5.87 -6.29
CA GLN A 74 -3.22 5.76 -5.29
C GLN A 74 -3.73 5.14 -3.99
N ALA A 75 -4.92 5.54 -3.54
CA ALA A 75 -5.54 4.96 -2.36
C ALA A 75 -5.87 3.47 -2.53
N LEU A 76 -6.30 3.06 -3.72
CA LEU A 76 -6.54 1.67 -4.07
C LEU A 76 -5.24 0.86 -4.02
N ILE A 77 -4.16 1.39 -4.61
CA ILE A 77 -2.81 0.78 -4.57
C ILE A 77 -2.34 0.59 -3.13
N ASP A 78 -2.42 1.66 -2.34
CA ASP A 78 -2.02 1.68 -0.94
C ASP A 78 -2.82 0.65 -0.13
N PHE A 79 -4.13 0.61 -0.34
CA PHE A 79 -5.00 -0.34 0.34
C PHE A 79 -4.61 -1.79 0.06
N VAL A 80 -4.39 -2.14 -1.21
CA VAL A 80 -4.06 -3.52 -1.60
C VAL A 80 -2.66 -3.91 -1.12
N ALA A 81 -1.68 -3.02 -1.24
CA ALA A 81 -0.30 -3.33 -0.85
C ALA A 81 -0.16 -3.65 0.65
N TYR A 82 -0.95 -2.99 1.49
CA TYR A 82 -0.91 -3.19 2.94
C TYR A 82 -2.00 -4.13 3.49
N GLN A 83 -2.78 -4.79 2.63
CA GLN A 83 -3.69 -5.84 3.09
C GLN A 83 -2.93 -7.00 3.75
N ASN A 84 -3.67 -7.79 4.54
CA ASN A 84 -3.11 -8.99 5.16
C ASN A 84 -2.95 -10.15 4.16
N ILE A 85 -2.12 -9.96 3.12
CA ILE A 85 -1.86 -10.95 2.08
C ILE A 85 -0.75 -11.90 2.55
N PRO A 86 -0.96 -13.24 2.50
CA PRO A 86 0.11 -14.19 2.74
C PRO A 86 1.29 -13.94 1.80
N PHE A 87 2.52 -13.98 2.31
CA PHE A 87 3.74 -13.67 1.53
C PHE A 87 3.81 -14.41 0.18
N ARG A 88 3.44 -15.70 0.17
CA ARG A 88 3.40 -16.52 -1.06
C ARG A 88 2.42 -15.96 -2.10
N LYS A 89 1.25 -15.48 -1.67
CA LYS A 89 0.23 -14.89 -2.54
C LYS A 89 0.64 -13.49 -3.02
N LEU A 90 1.26 -12.68 -2.17
CA LEU A 90 1.80 -11.38 -2.55
C LEU A 90 2.88 -11.52 -3.62
N LYS A 91 3.79 -12.49 -3.45
CA LYS A 91 4.81 -12.81 -4.46
C LYS A 91 4.19 -13.23 -5.79
N ARG A 92 3.17 -14.10 -5.76
CA ARG A 92 2.43 -14.52 -6.97
C ARG A 92 1.74 -13.35 -7.65
N LEU A 93 1.13 -12.44 -6.88
CA LEU A 93 0.47 -11.25 -7.39
C LEU A 93 1.46 -10.35 -8.14
N GLN A 94 2.64 -10.10 -7.54
CA GLN A 94 3.71 -9.34 -8.18
C GLN A 94 4.22 -10.00 -9.47
N GLN A 95 4.37 -11.33 -9.50
CA GLN A 95 4.80 -12.06 -10.70
C GLN A 95 3.79 -11.96 -11.85
N ILE A 96 2.49 -11.99 -11.55
CA ILE A 96 1.42 -11.85 -12.54
C ILE A 96 1.48 -10.45 -13.18
N LEU A 97 1.70 -9.41 -12.38
CA LEU A 97 1.74 -8.03 -12.87
C LEU A 97 3.06 -7.69 -13.59
N GLU A 98 4.21 -8.11 -13.05
CA GLU A 98 5.52 -7.86 -13.67
C GLU A 98 5.77 -8.69 -14.94
N HIS A 99 4.92 -9.70 -15.23
CA HIS A 99 5.13 -10.69 -16.30
C HIS A 99 6.55 -11.28 -16.31
N SER A 100 7.20 -11.34 -15.14
CA SER A 100 8.63 -11.62 -15.01
C SER A 100 8.91 -12.77 -14.04
N PRO A 101 9.79 -13.71 -14.41
CA PRO A 101 10.20 -14.80 -13.52
C PRO A 101 11.26 -14.39 -12.47
N LYS A 102 11.53 -13.09 -12.28
CA LYS A 102 12.68 -12.61 -11.48
C LYS A 102 12.72 -13.19 -10.05
N LYS A 103 13.92 -13.64 -9.66
CA LYS A 103 14.32 -13.96 -8.27
C LYS A 103 14.19 -12.69 -7.43
N GLN A 104 13.13 -12.60 -6.64
CA GLN A 104 12.97 -11.50 -5.70
C GLN A 104 13.86 -11.70 -4.47
N ALA A 105 14.47 -10.59 -4.01
CA ALA A 105 15.33 -10.56 -2.85
C ALA A 105 14.61 -11.06 -1.59
N LEU A 106 15.35 -11.75 -0.73
CA LEU A 106 14.90 -12.13 0.61
C LEU A 106 14.66 -10.84 1.41
N GLY A 107 13.40 -10.47 1.58
CA GLY A 107 13.00 -9.26 2.31
C GLY A 107 12.02 -9.61 3.41
N ASN A 108 12.03 -8.83 4.48
CA ASN A 108 10.95 -8.89 5.46
C ASN A 108 9.63 -8.45 4.81
N ARG A 109 8.50 -8.77 5.45
CA ARG A 109 7.16 -8.49 4.92
C ARG A 109 7.00 -7.02 4.52
N ALA A 110 7.47 -6.10 5.35
CA ALA A 110 7.37 -4.65 5.11
C ALA A 110 8.08 -4.23 3.83
N ALA A 111 9.32 -4.69 3.62
CA ALA A 111 10.08 -4.41 2.40
C ALA A 111 9.38 -4.94 1.14
N VAL A 112 8.73 -6.11 1.23
CA VAL A 112 7.97 -6.66 0.09
C VAL A 112 6.69 -5.86 -0.18
N GLN A 113 5.97 -5.43 0.86
CA GLN A 113 4.79 -4.57 0.70
C GLN A 113 5.16 -3.20 0.11
N GLU A 114 6.23 -2.58 0.60
CA GLU A 114 6.75 -1.31 0.09
C GLU A 114 7.20 -1.43 -1.37
N LYS A 115 7.93 -2.50 -1.71
CA LYS A 115 8.34 -2.76 -3.10
C LYS A 115 7.13 -2.97 -4.02
N PHE A 116 6.13 -3.73 -3.56
CA PHE A 116 4.91 -3.97 -4.34
C PHE A 116 4.12 -2.68 -4.56
N ARG A 117 4.00 -1.84 -3.53
CA ARG A 117 3.40 -0.49 -3.62
C ARG A 117 4.14 0.38 -4.63
N ALA A 118 5.47 0.44 -4.54
CA ALA A 118 6.29 1.26 -5.44
C ALA A 118 6.12 0.81 -6.90
N PHE A 119 6.09 -0.50 -7.15
CA PHE A 119 5.82 -1.05 -8.47
C PHE A 119 4.45 -0.62 -9.01
N LEU A 120 3.38 -0.78 -8.23
CA LEU A 120 2.04 -0.38 -8.65
C LEU A 120 1.93 1.14 -8.89
N THR A 121 2.63 1.94 -8.09
CA THR A 121 2.67 3.40 -8.26
C THR A 121 3.35 3.79 -9.58
N HIS A 122 4.48 3.16 -9.90
CA HIS A 122 5.14 3.36 -11.20
C HIS A 122 4.28 2.87 -12.38
N LEU A 123 3.54 1.77 -12.20
CA LEU A 123 2.60 1.26 -13.21
C LEU A 123 1.49 2.28 -13.49
N LYS A 124 0.93 2.91 -12.45
CA LYS A 124 -0.05 4.01 -12.56
C LYS A 124 0.51 5.19 -13.37
N GLU A 125 1.72 5.66 -13.06
CA GLU A 125 2.37 6.79 -13.74
C GLU A 125 2.54 6.56 -15.25
N GLY A 126 2.67 5.30 -15.68
CA GLY A 126 2.73 4.90 -17.09
C GLY A 126 1.42 5.06 -17.89
N ARG A 127 0.37 5.66 -17.31
CA ARG A 127 -1.00 5.75 -17.88
C ARG A 127 -1.64 4.38 -18.15
N SER A 128 -1.27 3.37 -17.37
CA SER A 128 -1.94 2.07 -17.41
C SER A 128 -3.26 2.12 -16.65
N GLU A 129 -4.20 1.25 -17.01
CA GLU A 129 -5.44 1.03 -16.25
C GLU A 129 -5.16 0.17 -15.02
N VAL A 130 -4.32 0.69 -14.11
CA VAL A 130 -3.76 -0.04 -12.96
C VAL A 130 -4.86 -0.70 -12.11
N THR A 131 -6.01 -0.05 -12.00
CA THR A 131 -7.19 -0.57 -11.32
C THR A 131 -7.70 -1.87 -11.95
N LYS A 132 -7.84 -1.92 -13.29
CA LYS A 132 -8.30 -3.12 -14.01
C LYS A 132 -7.27 -4.24 -13.92
N GLU A 133 -6.00 -3.92 -14.11
CA GLU A 133 -4.90 -4.88 -14.02
C GLU A 133 -4.80 -5.50 -12.62
N LEU A 134 -4.93 -4.68 -11.57
CA LEU A 134 -4.85 -5.15 -10.20
C LEU A 134 -6.04 -6.05 -9.84
N LEU A 135 -7.26 -5.71 -10.26
CA LEU A 135 -8.43 -6.57 -10.06
C LEU A 135 -8.26 -7.93 -10.76
N TYR A 136 -7.77 -7.92 -12.00
CA TYR A 136 -7.47 -9.15 -12.73
C TYR A 136 -6.42 -9.99 -11.98
N ALA A 137 -5.32 -9.36 -11.55
CA ALA A 137 -4.24 -10.05 -10.86
C ALA A 137 -4.69 -10.60 -9.49
N LEU A 138 -5.51 -9.87 -8.73
CA LEU A 138 -6.10 -10.34 -7.47
C LEU A 138 -6.96 -11.59 -7.68
N ARG A 139 -7.79 -11.59 -8.74
CA ARG A 139 -8.59 -12.75 -9.12
C ARG A 139 -7.72 -13.95 -9.50
N ALA A 140 -6.71 -13.74 -10.35
CA ALA A 140 -5.77 -14.76 -10.78
C ALA A 140 -4.91 -15.32 -9.62
N ALA A 141 -4.68 -14.53 -8.58
CA ALA A 141 -4.00 -14.92 -7.35
C ALA A 141 -4.93 -15.57 -6.29
N LYS A 142 -6.21 -15.75 -6.59
CA LYS A 142 -7.24 -16.27 -5.65
C LYS A 142 -7.32 -15.43 -4.37
N LEU A 143 -7.35 -14.11 -4.53
CA LEU A 143 -7.51 -13.10 -3.48
C LEU A 143 -8.89 -12.43 -3.55
N HIS A 144 -9.95 -13.23 -3.74
CA HIS A 144 -11.31 -12.75 -3.98
C HIS A 144 -11.85 -11.81 -2.89
N SER A 145 -11.60 -12.11 -1.61
CA SER A 145 -12.02 -11.23 -0.51
C SER A 145 -11.38 -9.83 -0.57
N ILE A 146 -10.16 -9.73 -1.12
CA ILE A 146 -9.50 -8.42 -1.29
C ILE A 146 -10.06 -7.72 -2.53
N GLU A 147 -10.27 -8.47 -3.62
CA GLU A 147 -10.93 -7.95 -4.82
C GLU A 147 -12.29 -7.34 -4.49
N GLU A 148 -13.12 -8.04 -3.71
CA GLU A 148 -14.44 -7.60 -3.26
C GLU A 148 -14.35 -6.32 -2.44
N LYS A 149 -13.49 -6.27 -1.42
CA LYS A 149 -13.26 -5.06 -0.62
C LYS A 149 -12.79 -3.88 -1.46
N VAL A 150 -11.94 -4.12 -2.46
CA VAL A 150 -11.51 -3.05 -3.38
C VAL A 150 -12.72 -2.52 -4.15
N ARG A 151 -13.55 -3.41 -4.69
CA ARG A 151 -14.77 -3.01 -5.43
C ARG A 151 -15.71 -2.21 -4.54
N GLU A 152 -16.02 -2.71 -3.35
CA GLU A 152 -16.91 -2.05 -2.40
C GLU A 152 -16.42 -0.67 -1.99
N ARG A 153 -15.11 -0.54 -1.74
CA ARG A 153 -14.55 0.68 -1.16
C ARG A 153 -14.24 1.76 -2.20
N PHE A 154 -13.90 1.37 -3.43
CA PHE A 154 -13.39 2.30 -4.45
C PHE A 154 -14.21 2.35 -5.75
N LEU A 155 -15.01 1.32 -6.08
CA LEU A 155 -15.66 1.19 -7.39
C LEU A 155 -17.18 1.12 -7.36
N LEU A 156 -17.78 0.75 -6.23
CA LEU A 156 -19.22 0.90 -6.01
C LEU A 156 -19.51 2.38 -5.76
N ARG A 157 -20.05 3.06 -6.77
CA ARG A 157 -20.64 4.40 -6.69
C ARG A 157 -22.15 4.29 -6.50
#